data_AF-A0A1B6PF22-F1
#
_entry.id   AF-A0A1B6PF22-F1
#
_cell.length_a   1.000
_cell.length_b   1.000
_cell.length_c   1.000
_cell.angle_alpha   90.00
_cell.angle_beta   90.00
_cell.angle_gamma   90.00
#
_symmetry.space_group_name_H-M   'P 1'
#
loop_
_entity.id
_entity.type
_entity.pdbx_description
1 polymer ?
#
loop_
_entity_poly.entity_id
_entity_poly.type
_entity_poly.pdbx_seq_one_letter_code
_entity_poly.pdbx_strand_id
1 'polypeptide(L)'
;SASVPSSPCSNEVDADEQLQSVKTTLSSSSVTIGTMCHGLRKLGEVYNCISELACLLSSQVTQQRKAVEEELERSLVLLDLCNTMQESFGELKMSIMDMQVALKRGDDAAVLKQFKKISKKAIAADQEHRRVIKLLSEAREVAVSMLETSSHLLTNQIAELELDIVDLESGVEALFRTLIQSRVSLLNTLNL
;
A
#
# COMPACT_ATOMS: atom_id res chain seq x y z
N SER A 1 -22.45 -5.10 -48.85
CA SER A 1 -22.26 -4.64 -47.46
C SER A 1 -20.80 -4.23 -47.30
N ALA A 2 -20.53 -2.94 -47.23
CA ALA A 2 -19.20 -2.40 -46.97
C ALA A 2 -19.33 -1.54 -45.71
N SER A 3 -18.60 -1.92 -44.66
CA SER A 3 -18.58 -1.23 -43.37
C SER A 3 -17.88 0.12 -43.51
N VAL A 4 -18.48 1.13 -42.87
CA VAL A 4 -17.99 2.51 -42.79
C VAL A 4 -16.71 2.54 -41.95
N PRO A 5 -15.65 3.27 -42.35
CA PRO A 5 -14.50 3.49 -41.48
C PRO A 5 -14.86 4.51 -40.40
N SER A 6 -14.60 4.15 -39.14
CA SER A 6 -14.74 5.04 -37.98
C SER A 6 -13.85 6.27 -38.16
N SER A 7 -14.42 7.46 -37.99
CA SER A 7 -13.72 8.74 -38.08
C SER A 7 -12.63 8.86 -36.99
N PRO A 8 -11.43 9.40 -37.30
CA PRO A 8 -10.36 9.65 -36.32
C PRO A 8 -10.74 10.68 -35.24
N CYS A 9 -11.76 11.51 -35.50
CA CYS A 9 -12.20 12.58 -34.60
C CYS A 9 -12.95 12.07 -33.35
N SER A 10 -13.17 10.77 -33.20
CA SER A 10 -13.90 10.21 -32.05
C SER A 10 -13.03 10.06 -30.79
N ASN A 11 -11.70 10.05 -30.92
CA ASN A 11 -10.78 9.73 -29.81
C ASN A 11 -10.29 10.98 -29.07
N GLU A 12 -10.18 12.12 -29.75
CA GLU A 12 -9.71 13.39 -29.16
C GLU A 12 -10.76 14.02 -28.23
N VAL A 13 -12.05 13.91 -28.59
CA VAL A 13 -13.18 14.36 -27.77
C VAL A 13 -13.35 13.49 -26.51
N ASP A 14 -12.98 12.20 -26.57
CA ASP A 14 -13.00 11.28 -25.42
C ASP A 14 -11.89 11.61 -24.42
N ALA A 15 -10.65 11.85 -24.88
CA ALA A 15 -9.52 12.14 -23.97
C ALA A 15 -9.73 13.42 -23.13
N ASP A 16 -10.31 14.48 -23.70
CA ASP A 16 -10.57 15.73 -22.98
C ASP A 16 -11.72 15.59 -21.96
N GLU A 17 -12.80 14.88 -22.30
CA GLU A 17 -13.89 14.56 -21.35
C GLU A 17 -13.41 13.68 -20.18
N GLN A 18 -12.55 12.70 -20.47
CA GLN A 18 -11.95 11.82 -19.45
C GLN A 18 -11.03 12.61 -18.50
N LEU A 19 -10.25 13.56 -19.03
CA LEU A 19 -9.38 14.43 -18.25
C LEU A 19 -10.18 15.39 -17.34
N GLN A 20 -11.27 15.97 -17.83
CA GLN A 20 -12.19 16.79 -17.00
C GLN A 20 -12.89 15.95 -15.91
N SER A 21 -13.21 14.68 -16.19
CA SER A 21 -13.77 13.75 -15.20
C SER A 21 -12.79 13.41 -14.08
N VAL A 22 -11.50 13.24 -14.37
CA VAL A 22 -10.47 13.04 -13.34
C VAL A 22 -10.30 14.30 -12.49
N LYS A 23 -10.29 15.48 -13.13
CA LYS A 23 -10.17 16.78 -12.47
C LYS A 23 -11.33 17.08 -11.51
N THR A 24 -12.55 16.71 -11.86
CA THR A 24 -13.73 16.86 -11.00
C THR A 24 -13.73 15.87 -9.82
N THR A 25 -13.25 14.65 -10.03
CA THR A 25 -13.09 13.64 -8.95
C THR A 25 -12.10 14.10 -7.87
N LEU A 26 -11.05 14.85 -8.27
CA LEU A 26 -10.04 15.41 -7.36
C LEU A 26 -10.44 16.74 -6.70
N SER A 27 -11.37 17.48 -7.30
CA SER A 27 -11.85 18.77 -6.75
C SER A 27 -12.95 18.60 -5.70
N SER A 28 -13.40 17.37 -5.42
CA SER A 28 -14.44 17.05 -4.45
C SER A 28 -13.91 17.04 -3.01
N SER A 29 -14.69 17.52 -2.03
CA SER A 29 -14.20 17.78 -0.66
C SER A 29 -13.98 16.54 0.21
N SER A 30 -14.22 15.33 -0.29
CA SER A 30 -14.05 14.07 0.45
C SER A 30 -13.45 13.01 -0.47
N VAL A 31 -12.13 13.13 -0.68
CA VAL A 31 -11.33 12.15 -1.43
C VAL A 31 -11.06 10.93 -0.54
N THR A 32 -11.31 9.73 -1.06
CA THR A 32 -11.02 8.44 -0.41
C THR A 32 -9.97 7.67 -1.21
N ILE A 33 -9.34 6.67 -0.61
CA ILE A 33 -8.34 5.82 -1.28
C ILE A 33 -8.92 5.20 -2.58
N GLY A 34 -10.17 4.73 -2.54
CA GLY A 34 -10.84 4.18 -3.72
C GLY A 34 -11.06 5.19 -4.85
N THR A 35 -11.35 6.45 -4.52
CA THR A 35 -11.49 7.52 -5.52
C THR A 35 -10.14 7.93 -6.10
N MET A 36 -9.07 7.86 -5.31
CA MET A 36 -7.70 8.08 -5.81
C MET A 36 -7.28 6.98 -6.79
N CYS A 37 -7.46 5.71 -6.45
CA CYS A 37 -7.15 4.59 -7.35
C CYS A 37 -7.95 4.62 -8.66
N HIS A 38 -9.23 5.01 -8.58
CA HIS A 38 -10.05 5.23 -9.77
C HIS A 38 -9.54 6.40 -10.63
N GLY A 39 -9.16 7.52 -10.01
CA GLY A 39 -8.57 8.66 -10.71
C GLY A 39 -7.26 8.33 -11.42
N LEU A 40 -6.38 7.56 -10.77
CA LEU A 40 -5.11 7.09 -11.35
C LEU A 40 -5.33 6.16 -12.55
N ARG A 41 -6.32 5.27 -12.48
CA ARG A 41 -6.68 4.37 -13.60
C ARG A 41 -7.11 5.16 -14.83
N LYS A 42 -8.06 6.09 -14.67
CA LYS A 42 -8.53 6.95 -15.76
C LYS A 42 -7.41 7.81 -16.35
N LEU A 43 -6.51 8.31 -15.51
CA LEU A 43 -5.38 9.10 -15.99
C LEU A 43 -4.47 8.26 -16.89
N GLY A 44 -4.25 6.98 -16.58
CA GLY A 44 -3.53 6.05 -17.45
C GLY A 44 -4.18 5.86 -18.82
N GLU A 45 -5.51 5.82 -18.88
CA GLU A 45 -6.27 5.75 -20.14
C GLU A 45 -6.07 7.02 -20.99
N VAL A 46 -6.08 8.20 -20.37
CA VAL A 46 -5.82 9.47 -21.06
C VAL A 46 -4.40 9.53 -21.65
N TYR A 47 -3.38 9.08 -20.91
CA TYR A 47 -2.01 9.03 -21.42
C TYR A 47 -1.85 8.09 -22.62
N ASN A 48 -2.61 6.99 -22.67
CA ASN A 48 -2.63 6.11 -23.83
C ASN A 48 -3.23 6.81 -25.07
N CYS A 49 -4.34 7.52 -24.93
CA CYS A 49 -4.93 8.29 -26.03
C CYS A 49 -4.00 9.40 -26.54
N ILE A 50 -3.32 10.11 -25.64
CA ILE A 50 -2.32 11.13 -26.01
C ILE A 50 -1.16 10.49 -26.79
N SER A 51 -0.71 9.30 -26.38
CA SER A 51 0.34 8.56 -27.08
C SER A 51 -0.08 8.17 -28.50
N GLU A 52 -1.33 7.78 -28.73
CA GLU A 52 -1.85 7.47 -30.06
C GLU A 52 -1.91 8.73 -30.97
N LEU A 53 -2.31 9.87 -30.41
CA LEU A 53 -2.36 11.14 -31.14
C LEU A 53 -0.97 11.70 -31.46
N ALA A 54 0.00 11.52 -30.56
CA ALA A 54 1.39 11.95 -30.76
C ALA A 54 2.05 11.25 -31.97
N CYS A 55 1.68 9.99 -32.26
CA CYS A 55 2.17 9.26 -33.43
C CYS A 55 1.75 9.88 -34.78
N LEU A 56 0.65 10.65 -34.83
CA LEU A 56 0.16 11.29 -36.06
C LEU A 56 0.90 12.59 -36.43
N LEU A 57 1.65 13.19 -35.50
CA LEU A 57 2.31 14.50 -35.63
C LEU A 57 3.76 14.45 -36.15
N SER A 58 4.17 13.32 -36.71
CA SER A 58 5.56 12.94 -37.04
C SER A 58 6.30 13.78 -38.12
N SER A 59 5.82 14.95 -38.53
CA SER A 59 6.58 15.90 -39.38
C SER A 59 7.17 17.11 -38.63
N GLN A 60 6.92 17.22 -37.31
CA GLN A 60 7.41 18.29 -36.42
C GLN A 60 8.42 17.77 -35.37
N VAL A 61 9.45 17.04 -35.81
CA VAL A 61 10.15 16.01 -35.00
C VAL A 61 11.26 16.54 -34.06
N THR A 62 11.95 17.63 -34.37
CA THR A 62 13.18 18.02 -33.63
C THR A 62 12.93 18.64 -32.26
N GLN A 63 11.88 19.43 -32.08
CA GLN A 63 11.57 20.06 -30.78
C GLN A 63 10.81 19.12 -29.83
N GLN A 64 9.96 18.25 -30.37
CA GLN A 64 9.24 17.23 -29.60
C GLN A 64 10.21 16.19 -29.02
N ARG A 65 11.23 15.78 -29.78
CA ARG A 65 12.25 14.84 -29.30
C ARG A 65 12.97 15.30 -28.04
N LYS A 66 13.41 16.57 -28.00
CA LYS A 66 14.09 17.13 -26.83
C LYS A 66 13.17 17.20 -25.59
N ALA A 67 11.92 17.59 -25.78
CA ALA A 67 10.94 17.65 -24.69
C ALA A 67 10.63 16.25 -24.12
N VAL A 68 10.52 15.24 -24.99
CA VAL A 68 10.31 13.84 -24.56
C VAL A 68 11.57 13.30 -23.87
N GLU A 69 12.77 13.55 -24.40
CA GLU A 69 14.03 13.13 -23.74
C GLU A 69 14.18 13.74 -22.34
N GLU A 70 13.83 15.02 -22.16
CA GLU A 70 13.83 15.68 -20.84
C GLU A 70 12.82 15.05 -19.87
N GLU A 71 11.63 14.69 -20.34
CA GLU A 71 10.62 14.04 -19.50
C GLU A 71 11.00 12.58 -19.18
N LEU A 72 11.63 11.88 -20.12
CA LEU A 72 12.22 10.57 -19.85
C LEU A 72 13.30 10.68 -18.78
N GLU A 73 14.15 11.70 -18.80
CA GLU A 73 15.14 11.90 -17.73
C GLU A 73 14.48 12.10 -16.36
N ARG A 74 13.39 12.87 -16.30
CA ARG A 74 12.60 13.03 -15.06
C ARG A 74 11.96 11.72 -14.60
N SER A 75 11.48 10.88 -15.52
CA SER A 75 10.93 9.58 -15.18
C SER A 75 11.96 8.60 -14.57
N LEU A 76 13.26 8.80 -14.79
CA LEU A 76 14.30 8.01 -14.12
C LEU A 76 14.29 8.24 -12.61
N VAL A 77 14.12 9.49 -12.18
CA VAL A 77 14.02 9.83 -10.76
C VAL A 77 12.85 9.10 -10.10
N LEU A 78 11.74 8.93 -10.83
CA LEU A 78 10.60 8.17 -10.35
C LEU A 78 10.89 6.66 -10.28
N LEU A 79 11.62 6.10 -11.25
CA LEU A 79 12.07 4.70 -11.22
C LEU A 79 13.03 4.44 -10.04
N ASP A 80 13.95 5.35 -9.78
CA ASP A 80 14.88 5.27 -8.65
C ASP A 80 14.14 5.33 -7.32
N LEU A 81 13.10 6.18 -7.23
CA LEU A 81 12.21 6.22 -6.07
C LEU A 81 11.45 4.90 -5.90
N CYS A 82 10.91 4.32 -6.97
CA CYS A 82 10.26 2.99 -6.92
C CYS A 82 11.22 1.92 -6.40
N ASN A 83 12.49 1.90 -6.86
CA ASN A 83 13.51 0.98 -6.35
C ASN A 83 13.78 1.20 -4.86
N THR A 84 13.94 2.46 -4.45
CA THR A 84 14.14 2.84 -3.03
C THR A 84 12.97 2.38 -2.16
N MET A 85 11.74 2.51 -2.65
CA MET A 85 10.54 2.04 -1.96
C MET A 85 10.51 0.51 -1.84
N GLN A 86 10.91 -0.22 -2.88
CA GLN A 86 11.01 -1.68 -2.84
C GLN A 86 12.01 -2.17 -1.78
N GLU A 87 13.18 -1.53 -1.68
CA GLU A 87 14.14 -1.80 -0.61
C GLU A 87 13.54 -1.53 0.77
N SER A 88 12.83 -0.41 0.92
CA SER A 88 12.15 -0.04 2.17
C SER A 88 11.08 -1.05 2.58
N PHE A 89 10.32 -1.61 1.64
CA PHE A 89 9.35 -2.68 1.93
C PHE A 89 10.02 -3.96 2.42
N GLY A 90 11.19 -4.29 1.85
CA GLY A 90 12.01 -5.40 2.34
C GLY A 90 12.41 -5.23 3.81
N GLU A 91 12.90 -4.05 4.19
CA GLU A 91 13.25 -3.73 5.57
C GLU A 91 12.03 -3.79 6.51
N LEU A 92 10.91 -3.20 6.08
CA LEU A 92 9.69 -3.17 6.89
C LEU A 92 9.11 -4.58 7.10
N LYS A 93 9.16 -5.43 6.08
CA LYS A 93 8.74 -6.84 6.18
C LYS A 93 9.61 -7.63 7.14
N MET A 94 10.92 -7.40 7.13
CA MET A 94 11.83 -8.00 8.12
C MET A 94 11.49 -7.53 9.55
N SER A 95 11.23 -6.23 9.73
CA SER A 95 10.79 -5.67 11.02
C SER A 95 9.48 -6.30 11.51
N ILE A 96 8.51 -6.51 10.62
CA ILE A 96 7.24 -7.19 10.93
C ILE A 96 7.47 -8.62 11.35
N MET A 97 8.29 -9.38 10.61
CA MET A 97 8.62 -10.76 10.98
C MET A 97 9.29 -10.81 12.36
N ASP A 98 10.19 -9.88 12.68
CA ASP A 98 10.82 -9.80 14.00
C ASP A 98 9.80 -9.53 15.11
N MET A 99 8.87 -8.58 14.90
CA MET A 99 7.77 -8.32 15.84
C MET A 99 6.86 -9.54 16.04
N GLN A 100 6.49 -10.24 14.96
CA GLN A 100 5.69 -11.46 15.04
C GLN A 100 6.41 -12.57 15.80
N VAL A 101 7.71 -12.72 15.58
CA VAL A 101 8.53 -13.71 16.27
C VAL A 101 8.69 -13.34 17.73
N ALA A 102 8.89 -12.08 18.08
CA ALA A 102 8.96 -11.61 19.47
C ALA A 102 7.66 -11.90 20.23
N LEU A 103 6.50 -11.65 19.61
CA LEU A 103 5.19 -11.95 20.21
C LEU A 103 4.91 -13.46 20.30
N LYS A 104 5.48 -14.29 19.43
CA LYS A 104 5.31 -15.76 19.45
C LYS A 104 6.35 -16.49 20.32
N ARG A 105 7.54 -15.92 20.52
CA ARG A 105 8.66 -16.53 21.26
C ARG A 105 8.52 -16.50 22.77
N GLY A 106 7.50 -15.85 23.29
CA GLY A 106 7.29 -15.75 24.72
C GLY A 106 7.13 -17.12 25.40
N ASP A 107 8.06 -17.42 26.31
CA ASP A 107 7.80 -18.22 27.52
C ASP A 107 6.59 -17.67 28.33
N ASP A 108 5.94 -16.60 27.86
CA ASP A 108 4.67 -16.02 28.28
C ASP A 108 3.60 -17.06 28.58
N ALA A 109 3.44 -18.10 27.77
CA ALA A 109 2.48 -19.17 28.09
C ALA A 109 2.85 -19.93 29.38
N ALA A 110 4.15 -20.10 29.66
CA ALA A 110 4.65 -20.71 30.89
C ALA A 110 4.58 -19.75 32.09
N VAL A 111 4.89 -18.46 31.88
CA VAL A 111 4.80 -17.39 32.88
C VAL A 111 3.34 -17.15 33.29
N LEU A 112 2.42 -17.02 32.33
CA LEU A 112 0.97 -16.91 32.56
C LEU A 112 0.41 -18.16 33.27
N LYS A 113 0.85 -19.36 32.86
CA LYS A 113 0.52 -20.62 33.58
C LYS A 113 1.09 -20.64 35.00
N GLN A 114 2.28 -20.10 35.23
CA GLN A 114 2.90 -20.01 36.54
C GLN A 114 2.15 -19.02 37.45
N PHE A 115 1.73 -17.86 36.92
CA PHE A 115 0.88 -16.90 37.64
C PHE A 115 -0.47 -17.50 38.05
N LYS A 116 -1.11 -18.28 37.18
CA LYS A 116 -2.34 -19.05 37.51
C LYS A 116 -2.09 -20.12 38.59
N LYS A 117 -0.88 -20.72 38.66
CA LYS A 117 -0.51 -21.78 39.62
C LYS A 117 -0.24 -21.26 41.04
N ILE A 118 0.19 -20.01 41.20
CA ILE A 118 0.47 -19.38 42.51
C ILE A 118 -0.81 -19.20 43.35
N SER A 119 -2.01 -19.31 42.76
CA SER A 119 -3.32 -19.17 43.43
C SER A 119 -3.64 -20.24 44.50
N LYS A 120 -2.84 -21.30 44.70
CA LYS A 120 -3.21 -22.45 45.56
C LYS A 120 -2.49 -22.59 46.91
N LYS A 121 -1.77 -21.58 47.39
CA LYS A 121 -1.11 -21.66 48.72
C LYS A 121 -1.58 -20.56 49.65
N ALA A 122 -2.67 -20.81 50.38
CA ALA A 122 -3.11 -19.97 51.49
C ALA A 122 -2.71 -20.64 52.81
N ILE A 123 -1.71 -20.08 53.49
CA ILE A 123 -1.35 -20.41 54.87
C ILE A 123 -2.30 -19.62 55.79
N ALA A 124 -2.74 -20.25 56.89
CA ALA A 124 -3.76 -19.76 57.82
C ALA A 124 -3.59 -18.27 58.21
N ALA A 125 -4.51 -17.41 57.77
CA ALA A 125 -4.51 -15.98 58.05
C ALA A 125 -5.92 -15.44 58.40
N ASP A 126 -5.95 -14.36 59.17
CA ASP A 126 -7.12 -13.68 59.76
C ASP A 126 -8.16 -13.21 58.70
N GLN A 127 -9.41 -12.95 59.12
CA GLN A 127 -10.54 -12.73 58.19
C GLN A 127 -10.33 -11.54 57.22
N GLU A 128 -9.69 -10.46 57.67
CA GLU A 128 -9.38 -9.30 56.82
C GLU A 128 -8.24 -9.60 55.82
N HIS A 129 -7.21 -10.35 56.26
CA HIS A 129 -6.14 -10.83 55.39
C HIS A 129 -6.67 -11.75 54.28
N ARG A 130 -7.70 -12.57 54.58
CA ARG A 130 -8.38 -13.40 53.58
C ARG A 130 -9.06 -12.56 52.49
N ARG A 131 -9.71 -11.45 52.86
CA ARG A 131 -10.39 -10.56 51.90
C ARG A 131 -9.39 -9.89 50.96
N VAL A 132 -8.28 -9.38 51.50
CA VAL A 132 -7.21 -8.75 50.72
C VAL A 132 -6.57 -9.76 49.76
N ILE A 133 -6.27 -10.98 50.21
CA ILE A 133 -5.71 -12.04 49.36
C ILE A 133 -6.67 -12.39 48.20
N LYS A 134 -7.97 -12.47 48.46
CA LYS A 134 -8.98 -12.72 47.42
C LYS A 134 -8.98 -11.61 46.37
N LEU A 135 -9.05 -10.35 46.79
CA LEU A 135 -9.02 -9.20 45.86
C LEU A 135 -7.73 -9.15 45.04
N LEU A 136 -6.58 -9.44 45.65
CA LEU A 136 -5.30 -9.53 44.93
C LEU A 136 -5.30 -10.65 43.89
N SER A 137 -5.92 -11.80 44.20
CA SER A 137 -6.04 -12.89 43.23
C SER A 137 -6.94 -12.52 42.05
N GLU A 138 -8.08 -11.87 42.31
CA GLU A 138 -8.99 -11.39 41.27
C GLU A 138 -8.34 -10.31 40.41
N ALA A 139 -7.66 -9.35 41.03
CA ALA A 139 -6.91 -8.30 40.31
C ALA A 139 -5.81 -8.89 39.42
N ARG A 140 -5.11 -9.94 39.88
CA ARG A 140 -4.10 -10.64 39.07
C ARG A 140 -4.72 -11.35 37.87
N GLU A 141 -5.83 -12.07 38.04
CA GLU A 141 -6.49 -12.75 36.93
C GLU A 141 -7.00 -11.73 35.90
N VAL A 142 -7.57 -10.61 36.34
CA VAL A 142 -7.97 -9.51 35.43
C VAL A 142 -6.76 -8.95 34.69
N ALA A 143 -5.64 -8.67 35.38
CA ALA A 143 -4.43 -8.16 34.74
C ALA A 143 -3.89 -9.15 33.68
N VAL A 144 -3.89 -10.44 33.99
CA VAL A 144 -3.51 -11.51 33.05
C VAL A 144 -4.43 -11.52 31.83
N SER A 145 -5.75 -11.50 32.01
CA SER A 145 -6.70 -11.49 30.89
C SER A 145 -6.58 -10.23 30.03
N MET A 146 -6.30 -9.08 30.64
CA MET A 146 -6.04 -7.84 29.91
C MET A 146 -4.78 -7.95 29.03
N LEU A 147 -3.67 -8.45 29.59
CA LEU A 147 -2.43 -8.65 28.85
C LEU A 147 -2.57 -9.67 27.71
N GLU A 148 -3.27 -10.79 27.95
CA GLU A 148 -3.59 -11.79 26.92
C GLU A 148 -4.37 -11.15 25.76
N THR A 149 -5.39 -10.35 26.08
CA THR A 149 -6.20 -9.64 25.07
C THR A 149 -5.37 -8.61 24.31
N SER A 150 -4.54 -7.82 24.99
CA SER A 150 -3.65 -6.85 24.35
C SER A 150 -2.65 -7.52 23.39
N SER A 151 -2.07 -8.66 23.77
CA SER A 151 -1.17 -9.43 22.92
C SER A 151 -1.86 -9.93 21.64
N HIS A 152 -3.11 -10.40 21.76
CA HIS A 152 -3.90 -10.84 20.61
C HIS A 152 -4.22 -9.66 19.68
N LEU A 153 -4.59 -8.50 20.24
CA LEU A 153 -4.86 -7.28 19.45
C LEU A 153 -3.62 -6.81 18.68
N LEU A 154 -2.44 -6.85 19.29
CA LEU A 154 -1.18 -6.51 18.61
C LEU A 154 -0.86 -7.49 17.48
N THR A 155 -1.07 -8.79 17.72
CA THR A 155 -0.84 -9.83 16.69
C THR A 155 -1.74 -9.62 15.47
N ASN A 156 -3.00 -9.29 15.70
CA ASN A 156 -3.95 -9.00 14.61
C ASN A 156 -3.53 -7.76 13.80
N GLN A 157 -3.15 -6.67 14.47
CA GLN A 157 -2.71 -5.45 13.79
C GLN A 157 -1.45 -5.67 12.95
N ILE A 158 -0.51 -6.48 13.44
CA ILE A 158 0.70 -6.82 12.69
C ILE A 158 0.39 -7.66 11.45
N ALA A 159 -0.59 -8.57 11.52
CA ALA A 159 -1.02 -9.36 10.37
C ALA A 159 -1.74 -8.49 9.31
N GLU A 160 -2.54 -7.51 9.73
CA GLU A 160 -3.18 -6.55 8.83
C GLU A 160 -2.14 -5.69 8.11
N LEU A 161 -1.16 -5.16 8.85
CA LEU A 161 -0.05 -4.39 8.28
C LEU A 161 0.76 -5.20 7.25
N GLU A 162 0.93 -6.50 7.47
CA GLU A 162 1.63 -7.38 6.52
C GLU A 162 0.90 -7.47 5.17
N LEU A 163 -0.44 -7.50 5.17
CA LEU A 163 -1.24 -7.50 3.95
C LEU A 163 -1.14 -6.16 3.22
N ASP A 164 -1.26 -5.05 3.95
CA ASP A 164 -1.18 -3.70 3.38
C ASP A 164 0.16 -3.45 2.66
N ILE A 165 1.26 -3.96 3.23
CA ILE A 165 2.59 -3.83 2.62
C ILE A 165 2.70 -4.65 1.34
N VAL A 166 2.14 -5.86 1.32
CA VAL A 166 2.15 -6.70 0.10
C VAL A 166 1.37 -6.01 -1.03
N ASP A 167 0.21 -5.44 -0.71
CA ASP A 167 -0.58 -4.70 -1.70
C ASP A 167 0.17 -3.47 -2.22
N LEU A 168 0.80 -2.71 -1.33
CA LEU A 168 1.58 -1.53 -1.70
C LEU A 168 2.82 -1.88 -2.54
N GLU A 169 3.54 -2.94 -2.17
CA GLU A 169 4.69 -3.48 -2.90
C GLU A 169 4.27 -3.85 -4.34
N SER A 170 3.13 -4.53 -4.49
CA SER A 170 2.59 -4.90 -5.80
C SER A 170 2.23 -3.69 -6.67
N GLY A 171 1.68 -2.63 -6.06
CA GLY A 171 1.33 -1.38 -6.76
C GLY A 171 2.56 -0.62 -7.25
N VAL A 172 3.61 -0.56 -6.42
CA VAL A 172 4.89 0.05 -6.80
C VAL A 172 5.58 -0.76 -7.91
N GLU A 173 5.55 -2.09 -7.83
CA GLU A 173 6.10 -2.95 -8.87
C GLU A 173 5.36 -2.77 -10.21
N ALA A 174 4.03 -2.67 -10.17
CA ALA A 174 3.23 -2.41 -11.36
C ALA A 174 3.59 -1.07 -12.01
N LEU A 175 3.68 0.00 -11.21
CA LEU A 175 4.10 1.32 -11.69
C LEU A 175 5.50 1.28 -12.30
N PHE A 176 6.45 0.63 -11.63
CA PHE A 176 7.81 0.46 -12.11
C PHE A 176 7.85 -0.21 -13.50
N ARG A 177 7.09 -1.31 -13.67
CA ARG A 177 6.98 -2.02 -14.96
C ARG A 177 6.36 -1.13 -16.05
N THR A 178 5.29 -0.41 -15.74
CA THR A 178 4.63 0.51 -16.69
C THR A 178 5.57 1.63 -17.11
N LEU A 179 6.31 2.25 -16.19
CA LEU A 179 7.27 3.31 -16.49
C LEU A 179 8.38 2.84 -17.44
N ILE A 180 8.94 1.65 -17.20
CA ILE A 180 9.92 1.04 -18.10
C ILE A 180 9.31 0.84 -19.49
N GLN A 181 8.11 0.28 -19.57
CA GLN A 181 7.45 0.00 -20.84
C GLN A 181 7.14 1.28 -21.62
N SER A 182 6.62 2.32 -20.96
CA SER A 182 6.38 3.63 -21.55
C SER A 182 7.68 4.26 -22.07
N ARG A 183 8.77 4.19 -21.29
CA ARG A 183 10.09 4.68 -21.71
C ARG A 183 10.58 3.97 -22.97
N VAL A 184 10.54 2.64 -22.99
CA VAL A 184 10.98 1.84 -24.16
C VAL A 184 10.14 2.17 -25.39
N SER A 185 8.82 2.27 -25.23
CA SER A 185 7.91 2.63 -26.33
C SER A 185 8.26 4.01 -26.91
N LEU A 186 8.40 5.03 -26.05
CA LEU A 186 8.75 6.39 -26.47
C LEU A 186 10.12 6.45 -27.15
N LEU A 187 11.14 5.77 -26.60
CA LEU A 187 12.47 5.71 -27.22
C LEU A 187 12.44 5.03 -28.59
N ASN A 188 11.63 3.99 -28.77
CA ASN A 188 11.45 3.33 -30.07
C ASN A 188 10.77 4.26 -31.07
N THR A 189 9.71 4.97 -30.67
CA THR A 189 9.02 5.95 -31.53
C THR A 189 9.92 7.13 -31.93
N LEU A 190 10.87 7.54 -31.08
CA LEU A 190 11.83 8.61 -31.40
C LEU A 190 13.01 8.15 -32.27
N ASN A 191 13.27 6.85 -32.37
CA ASN A 191 14.36 6.26 -33.16
C ASN A 191 13.91 5.70 -34.52
N LEU A 192 12.60 5.68 -34.79
CA LEU A 192 11.97 5.40 -36.09
C LEU A 192 11.66 6.70 -36.83
#